data_AF-A0A1M7Z1Y2-F1
#
_entry.id   AF-A0A1M7Z1Y2-F1
#
_cell.length_a   1.000
_cell.length_b   1.000
_cell.length_c   1.000
_cell.angle_alpha   90.00
_cell.angle_beta   90.00
_cell.angle_gamma   90.00
#
_symmetry.space_group_name_H-M   'P 1'
#
loop_
_entity.id
_entity.type
_entity.pdbx_description
1 polymer ?
#
loop_
_entity_poly.entity_id
_entity_poly.type
_entity_poly.pdbx_seq_one_letter_code
_entity_poly.pdbx_strand_id
1 'polypeptide(L)'
;MAHVAYLTLSGEKQGLISSGCNTKDSMGNRYQETHTDQITVLACDYSLSKLPQQHGISHDGIQITKPKDKASPLLATAFAKQEHLEGTIDFYRTNEQGHYQKFYSVSFQKAVIAGVSDVTPHVIHSPGEEMHEMITFRYKGVQWEHFPCGTLAYDGWSDANSLAAMVPPLTTAERYAKQIQENIQAEKAAEQQSEKAKQSEQQRKKSDGKEEDWKPVSGSYPILVYETQNKMDDFNAPDMVHGDESRETIEGYGFMEPFKQSQYTSHREGYTMYGEDQFTLSAEEHFKRMRSLKDDVFLGLGFSIFGETEDIFDEMVDKFKRNEGGYYHNPLLDEALRVHKSTAHFHAVLKKCLGENVSKGVLDKGIVNISSEYLAGKTNGEGAGLPKFDASLIPSPSKDLFNGTVLTVHDIWSMRVYADELEFKGNLVRGKFRYEVQDHFGLDTKDIHHKSIGELPFEQMGAFRSWYLLQHFSKYNYRPFITKIEFQL
;
A
#
# COMPACT_ATOMS: atom_id res chain seq x y z
N MET A 1 8.21 -2.91 27.95
CA MET A 1 9.58 -2.76 27.43
C MET A 1 9.83 -1.27 27.24
N ALA A 2 11.07 -0.80 27.42
CA ALA A 2 11.38 0.62 27.18
C ALA A 2 11.13 0.95 25.70
N HIS A 3 10.49 2.09 25.45
CA HIS A 3 10.23 2.59 24.11
C HIS A 3 11.50 3.27 23.59
N VAL A 4 11.96 2.87 22.41
CA VAL A 4 13.18 3.35 21.74
C VAL A 4 12.79 4.38 20.69
N ALA A 5 13.58 5.46 20.60
CA ALA A 5 13.48 6.46 19.54
C ALA A 5 14.68 6.37 18.61
N TYR A 6 14.55 6.89 17.39
CA TYR A 6 15.62 6.89 16.40
C TYR A 6 15.77 8.25 15.76
N LEU A 7 17.01 8.66 15.50
CA LEU A 7 17.35 9.92 14.87
C LEU A 7 17.89 9.68 13.46
N THR A 8 17.20 10.23 12.45
CA THR A 8 17.77 10.46 11.12
C THR A 8 18.39 11.85 11.11
N LEU A 9 19.67 11.94 10.74
CA LEU A 9 20.44 13.18 10.78
C LEU A 9 21.26 13.35 9.50
N SER A 10 21.15 14.53 8.90
CA SER A 10 21.88 14.95 7.71
C SER A 10 22.60 16.27 7.96
N GLY A 11 23.85 16.39 7.53
CA GLY A 11 24.61 17.63 7.52
C GLY A 11 24.74 18.21 6.12
N GLU A 12 24.77 19.54 6.02
CA GLU A 12 24.91 20.25 4.74
C GLU A 12 26.16 19.84 3.93
N LYS A 13 27.25 19.45 4.60
CA LYS A 13 28.53 19.06 3.98
C LYS A 13 28.76 17.56 4.06
N GLN A 14 28.34 16.92 5.14
CA GLN A 14 28.60 15.49 5.37
C GLN A 14 27.53 14.58 4.76
N GLY A 15 26.41 15.11 4.27
CA GLY A 15 25.28 14.32 3.79
C GLY A 15 24.62 13.56 4.93
N LEU A 16 24.14 12.34 4.68
CA LEU A 16 23.42 11.53 5.67
C LEU A 16 24.38 10.98 6.75
N ILE A 17 24.59 11.77 7.82
CA ILE A 17 25.45 11.44 8.96
C ILE A 17 25.01 10.14 9.63
N SER A 18 23.70 9.93 9.73
CA SER A 18 23.10 8.74 10.33
C SER A 18 23.27 7.44 9.51
N SER A 19 23.79 7.52 8.28
CA SER A 19 23.88 6.35 7.39
C SER A 19 24.75 5.24 7.97
N GLY A 20 24.20 4.03 8.02
CA GLY A 20 24.86 2.82 8.51
C GLY A 20 25.22 2.83 10.00
N CYS A 21 24.61 3.69 10.81
CA CYS A 21 24.92 3.79 12.24
C CYS A 21 24.32 2.63 13.04
N ASN A 22 23.24 2.01 12.58
CA ASN A 22 22.61 0.85 13.23
C ASN A 22 22.97 -0.48 12.54
N THR A 23 24.22 -0.59 12.11
CA THR A 23 24.78 -1.82 11.52
C THR A 23 25.53 -2.64 12.55
N LYS A 24 25.75 -3.93 12.27
CA LYS A 24 26.57 -4.80 13.11
C LYS A 24 28.00 -4.28 13.29
N ASP A 25 28.58 -3.66 12.26
CA ASP A 25 29.92 -3.09 12.32
C ASP A 25 30.00 -1.86 13.25
N SER A 26 28.90 -1.13 13.37
CA SER A 26 28.80 0.08 14.20
C SER A 26 28.40 -0.25 15.65
N MET A 27 27.36 -1.06 15.84
CA MET A 27 26.68 -1.28 17.12
C MET A 27 26.91 -2.68 17.73
N GLY A 28 27.68 -3.53 17.06
CA GLY A 28 27.87 -4.92 17.47
C GLY A 28 26.55 -5.67 17.53
N ASN A 29 26.32 -6.44 18.59
CA ASN A 29 25.09 -7.24 18.75
C ASN A 29 23.83 -6.44 19.10
N ARG A 30 23.94 -5.13 19.33
CA ARG A 30 22.80 -4.25 19.66
C ARG A 30 22.18 -3.59 18.42
N TYR A 31 22.74 -3.86 17.24
CA TYR A 31 22.23 -3.32 15.99
C TYR A 31 20.79 -3.76 15.73
N GLN A 32 20.08 -2.94 14.98
CA GLN A 32 18.69 -3.18 14.61
C GLN A 32 18.53 -3.02 13.10
N GLU A 33 18.26 -4.13 12.42
CA GLU A 33 18.24 -4.22 10.95
C GLU A 33 17.23 -3.25 10.32
N THR A 34 16.08 -3.04 10.96
CA THR A 34 15.03 -2.14 10.48
C THR A 34 15.37 -0.65 10.59
N HIS A 35 16.45 -0.29 11.29
CA HIS A 35 16.85 1.10 11.56
C HIS A 35 18.28 1.40 11.11
N THR A 36 18.77 0.68 10.08
CA THR A 36 20.18 0.68 9.64
C THR A 36 20.80 2.08 9.47
N ASP A 37 20.05 3.02 8.89
CA ASP A 37 20.47 4.41 8.63
C ASP A 37 19.96 5.42 9.67
N GLN A 38 19.63 4.96 10.88
CA GLN A 38 19.17 5.82 11.97
C GLN A 38 20.00 5.60 13.23
N ILE A 39 20.28 6.68 13.95
CA ILE A 39 20.98 6.66 15.23
C ILE A 39 20.00 6.24 16.33
N THR A 40 20.34 5.24 17.13
CA THR A 40 19.54 4.85 18.30
C THR A 40 19.57 5.95 19.37
N VAL A 41 18.39 6.38 19.83
CA VAL A 41 18.23 7.39 20.88
C VAL A 41 17.73 6.70 22.16
N LEU A 42 18.55 6.77 23.21
CA LEU A 42 18.30 6.18 24.53
C LEU A 42 17.48 7.13 25.42
N ALA A 43 17.70 8.44 25.29
CA ALA A 43 16.94 9.49 25.97
C ALA A 43 16.83 10.72 25.08
N CYS A 44 15.75 11.46 25.21
CA CYS A 44 15.53 12.73 24.53
C CYS A 44 14.86 13.70 25.49
N ASP A 45 15.52 14.82 25.75
CA ASP A 45 15.08 15.85 26.68
C ASP A 45 15.08 17.21 25.98
N TYR A 46 13.96 17.92 26.08
CA TYR A 46 13.87 19.32 25.65
C TYR A 46 12.82 20.04 26.49
N SER A 47 13.08 21.31 26.79
CA SER A 47 12.17 22.20 27.51
C SER A 47 11.86 23.43 26.69
N LEU A 48 10.58 23.81 26.70
CA LEU A 48 10.07 25.04 26.13
C LEU A 48 9.55 25.89 27.29
N SER A 49 10.08 27.10 27.45
CA SER A 49 9.61 28.00 28.49
C SER A 49 9.34 29.41 27.92
N LYS A 50 8.31 30.04 28.47
CA LYS A 50 7.94 31.42 28.16
C LYS A 50 7.71 32.17 29.46
N LEU A 51 8.57 33.13 29.76
CA LEU A 51 8.37 34.01 30.92
C LEU A 51 7.27 35.03 30.62
N PRO A 52 6.38 35.37 31.59
CA PRO A 52 5.25 36.27 31.36
C PRO A 52 5.60 37.67 30.81
N GLN A 53 6.85 38.10 30.95
CA GLN A 53 7.35 39.42 30.54
C GLN A 53 8.24 39.36 29.27
N GLN A 54 8.51 38.17 28.73
CA GLN A 54 9.28 38.00 27.49
C GLN A 54 8.34 37.69 26.33
N HIS A 55 8.51 38.44 25.24
CA HIS A 55 7.72 38.27 24.02
C HIS A 55 8.24 37.11 23.14
N GLY A 56 9.39 36.50 23.46
CA GLY A 56 9.98 35.36 22.75
C GLY A 56 9.91 34.05 23.55
N ILE A 57 9.86 32.92 22.83
CA ILE A 57 9.96 31.57 23.40
C ILE A 57 11.46 31.26 23.60
N SER A 58 11.83 30.75 24.78
CA SER A 58 13.19 30.26 25.02
C SER A 58 13.23 28.75 24.81
N HIS A 59 14.05 28.32 23.85
CA HIS A 59 14.33 26.91 23.59
C HIS A 59 15.69 26.55 24.20
N ASP A 60 15.72 25.58 25.11
CA ASP A 60 16.97 25.10 25.72
C ASP A 60 17.77 24.18 24.78
N GLY A 61 17.18 23.83 23.63
CA GLY A 61 17.72 22.88 22.65
C GLY A 61 17.10 21.49 22.83
N ILE A 62 17.38 20.61 21.86
CA ILE A 62 17.06 19.19 21.98
C ILE A 62 18.32 18.47 22.42
N GLN A 63 18.28 17.83 23.57
CA GLN A 63 19.36 16.98 24.06
C GLN A 63 18.97 15.52 23.84
N ILE A 64 19.86 14.76 23.23
CA ILE A 64 19.70 13.31 23.10
C ILE A 64 20.83 12.59 23.81
N THR A 65 20.55 11.38 24.28
CA THR A 65 21.55 10.41 24.71
C THR A 65 21.57 9.26 23.72
N LYS A 66 22.74 8.93 23.17
CA LYS A 66 22.95 7.85 22.20
C LYS A 66 24.13 6.96 22.61
N PRO A 67 24.20 5.70 22.20
CA PRO A 67 25.42 4.90 22.34
C PRO A 67 26.53 5.44 21.43
N LYS A 68 27.80 5.10 21.70
CA LYS A 68 28.89 5.32 20.74
C LYS A 68 28.67 4.45 19.51
N ASP A 69 28.72 5.06 18.32
CA ASP A 69 28.45 4.41 17.04
C ASP A 69 29.26 5.06 15.91
N LYS A 70 29.01 4.65 14.66
CA LYS A 70 29.65 5.22 13.46
C LYS A 70 29.44 6.74 13.32
N ALA A 71 28.34 7.30 13.80
CA ALA A 71 28.07 8.74 13.70
C ALA A 71 28.88 9.57 14.69
N SER A 72 29.39 8.99 15.79
CA SER A 72 30.18 9.71 16.81
C SER A 72 31.29 10.62 16.24
N PRO A 73 32.22 10.15 15.37
CA PRO A 73 33.23 11.02 14.77
C PRO A 73 32.67 12.07 13.78
N LEU A 74 31.54 11.78 13.14
CA LEU A 74 30.87 12.72 12.21
C LEU A 74 30.18 13.85 12.97
N LEU A 75 29.59 13.54 14.12
CA LEU A 75 29.02 14.51 15.07
C LEU A 75 30.12 15.41 15.65
N ALA A 76 31.27 14.84 16.02
CA ALA A 76 32.42 15.63 16.45
C ALA A 76 32.91 16.60 15.34
N THR A 77 32.91 16.13 14.08
CA THR A 77 33.25 16.97 12.92
C THR A 77 32.22 18.08 12.70
N ALA A 78 30.93 17.78 12.80
CA ALA A 78 29.85 18.75 12.66
C ALA A 78 29.92 19.81 13.77
N PHE A 79 30.21 19.41 15.01
CA PHE A 79 30.45 20.31 16.13
C PHE A 79 31.66 21.23 15.88
N ALA A 80 32.81 20.67 15.51
CA ALA A 80 34.03 21.45 15.27
C ALA A 80 33.88 22.46 14.12
N LYS A 81 33.09 22.11 13.09
CA LYS A 81 32.86 22.96 11.91
C LYS A 81 31.63 23.85 12.02
N GLN A 82 30.86 23.75 13.11
CA GLN A 82 29.55 24.41 13.27
C GLN A 82 28.68 24.20 12.02
N GLU A 83 28.63 22.96 11.54
CA GLU A 83 27.86 22.57 10.37
C GLU A 83 26.36 22.65 10.68
N HIS A 84 25.59 23.15 9.72
CA HIS A 84 24.14 23.12 9.81
C HIS A 84 23.60 21.72 9.52
N LEU A 85 22.66 21.31 10.37
CA LEU A 85 22.10 19.97 10.40
C LEU A 85 20.58 20.03 10.25
N GLU A 86 20.06 19.02 9.56
CA GLU A 86 18.64 18.70 9.45
C GLU A 86 18.43 17.33 10.11
N GLY A 87 17.46 17.22 11.02
CA GLY A 87 17.24 15.98 11.73
C GLY A 87 15.80 15.72 12.13
N THR A 88 15.46 14.44 12.25
CA THR A 88 14.14 13.95 12.65
C THR A 88 14.30 12.85 13.69
N ILE A 89 13.72 13.05 14.87
CA ILE A 89 13.63 12.05 15.94
C ILE A 89 12.25 11.40 15.89
N ASP A 90 12.22 10.10 15.59
CA ASP A 90 11.00 9.29 15.55
C ASP A 90 10.85 8.48 16.84
N PHE A 91 9.69 8.63 17.49
CA PHE A 91 9.32 7.94 18.71
C PHE A 91 8.33 6.82 18.40
N TYR A 92 8.60 5.66 18.99
CA TYR A 92 7.81 4.46 18.77
C TYR A 92 7.15 3.99 20.06
N ARG A 93 5.99 3.33 19.93
CA ARG A 93 5.30 2.68 21.03
C ARG A 93 4.69 1.35 20.60
N THR A 94 4.38 0.50 21.57
CA THR A 94 3.60 -0.72 21.31
C THR A 94 2.12 -0.36 21.23
N ASN A 95 1.43 -0.76 20.17
CA ASN A 95 -0.01 -0.56 20.01
C ASN A 95 -0.83 -1.68 20.68
N GLU A 96 -2.16 -1.59 20.63
CA GLU A 96 -3.07 -2.59 21.24
C GLU A 96 -2.92 -4.01 20.66
N GLN A 97 -2.39 -4.12 19.43
CA GLN A 97 -2.14 -5.38 18.73
C GLN A 97 -0.75 -5.96 19.05
N GLY A 98 0.06 -5.28 19.87
CA GLY A 98 1.42 -5.69 20.20
C GLY A 98 2.48 -5.30 19.16
N HIS A 99 2.11 -4.55 18.11
CA HIS A 99 3.04 -4.08 17.09
C HIS A 99 3.77 -2.81 17.51
N TYR A 100 5.03 -2.68 17.05
CA TYR A 100 5.83 -1.48 17.27
C TYR A 100 5.50 -0.44 16.20
N GLN A 101 4.94 0.70 16.61
CA GLN A 101 4.43 1.72 15.71
C GLN A 101 5.06 3.09 16.02
N LYS A 102 5.52 3.79 14.98
CA LYS A 102 5.90 5.21 15.04
C LYS A 102 4.66 6.05 15.36
N PHE A 103 4.67 6.79 16.46
CA PHE A 103 3.49 7.56 16.89
C PHE A 103 3.75 9.05 17.02
N TYR A 104 5.00 9.48 17.18
CA TYR A 104 5.36 10.87 17.36
C TYR A 104 6.71 11.18 16.70
N SER A 105 6.89 12.37 16.14
CA SER A 105 8.17 12.83 15.62
C SER A 105 8.48 14.27 16.03
N VAL A 106 9.77 14.54 16.16
CA VAL A 106 10.32 15.89 16.34
C VAL A 106 11.36 16.14 15.26
N SER A 107 11.04 17.04 14.32
CA SER A 107 11.96 17.43 13.24
C SER A 107 12.53 18.81 13.52
N PHE A 108 13.81 19.02 13.27
CA PHE A 108 14.50 20.28 13.51
C PHE A 108 15.37 20.66 12.31
N GLN A 109 15.44 21.97 12.05
CA GLN A 109 16.07 22.53 10.86
C GLN A 109 17.11 23.58 11.19
N LYS A 110 18.12 23.68 10.30
CA LYS A 110 19.31 24.53 10.46
C LYS A 110 19.92 24.43 11.85
N ALA A 111 19.97 23.22 12.39
CA ALA A 111 20.50 22.98 13.71
C ALA A 111 22.02 23.03 13.72
N VAL A 112 22.60 23.37 14.87
CA VAL A 112 24.03 23.25 15.16
C VAL A 112 24.19 22.46 16.45
N ILE A 113 25.27 21.70 16.55
CA ILE A 113 25.60 21.01 17.80
C ILE A 113 26.17 22.05 18.77
N ALA A 114 25.47 22.27 19.88
CA ALA A 114 25.86 23.18 20.94
C ALA A 114 26.73 22.51 22.00
N GLY A 115 26.62 21.18 22.15
CA GLY A 115 27.42 20.42 23.11
C GLY A 115 27.51 18.95 22.74
N VAL A 116 28.67 18.36 23.02
CA VAL A 116 28.94 16.93 22.95
C VAL A 116 29.57 16.55 24.28
N SER A 117 28.95 15.64 25.02
CA SER A 117 29.51 15.05 26.23
C SER A 117 29.64 13.55 26.03
N ASP A 118 30.86 13.04 26.13
CA ASP A 118 31.15 11.63 25.99
C ASP A 118 31.31 11.00 27.39
N VAL A 119 30.51 9.98 27.68
CA VAL A 119 30.49 9.31 28.98
C VAL A 119 30.97 7.88 28.82
N THR A 120 32.15 7.62 29.39
CA THR A 120 32.67 6.26 29.58
C THR A 120 32.54 5.91 31.07
N PRO A 121 31.66 4.96 31.44
CA PRO A 121 31.38 4.67 32.85
C PRO A 121 32.58 4.04 33.55
N HIS A 122 32.66 4.22 34.87
CA HIS A 122 33.74 3.63 35.67
C HIS A 122 33.55 2.12 35.78
N VAL A 123 34.40 1.36 35.10
CA VAL A 123 34.27 -0.10 34.92
C VAL A 123 34.13 -0.90 36.22
N ILE A 124 34.63 -0.38 37.36
CA ILE A 124 34.51 -1.03 38.69
C ILE A 124 33.24 -0.58 39.44
N HIS A 125 32.82 0.68 39.28
CA HIS A 125 31.77 1.27 40.12
C HIS A 125 30.39 1.25 39.46
N SER A 126 30.35 1.24 38.13
CA SER A 126 29.13 1.22 37.32
C SER A 126 29.21 0.14 36.22
N PRO A 127 29.36 -1.16 36.58
CA PRO A 127 29.54 -2.22 35.59
C PRO A 127 28.32 -2.49 34.70
N GLY A 128 27.14 -2.01 35.12
CA GLY A 128 25.89 -2.12 34.34
C GLY A 128 25.61 -0.93 33.43
N GLU A 129 26.42 0.13 33.48
CA GLU A 129 26.27 1.28 32.60
C GLU A 129 27.07 1.08 31.30
N GLU A 130 26.52 1.62 30.22
CA GLU A 130 27.12 1.53 28.89
C GLU A 130 27.75 2.86 28.49
N MET A 131 28.73 2.81 27.59
CA MET A 131 29.30 4.01 26.98
C MET A 131 28.23 4.72 26.16
N HIS A 132 28.03 6.01 26.42
CA HIS A 132 27.03 6.83 25.74
C HIS A 132 27.53 8.25 25.54
N GLU A 133 26.89 8.96 24.62
CA GLU A 133 27.15 10.33 24.27
C GLU A 133 25.88 11.14 24.46
N MET A 134 26.02 12.33 25.05
CA MET A 134 24.96 13.32 25.15
C MET A 134 25.23 14.43 24.13
N ILE A 135 24.29 14.62 23.20
CA ILE A 135 24.41 15.59 22.11
C ILE A 135 23.31 16.63 22.27
N THR A 136 23.67 17.90 22.33
CA THR A 136 22.74 19.02 22.43
C THR A 136 22.67 19.76 21.10
N PHE A 137 21.48 19.83 20.51
CA PHE A 137 21.19 20.57 19.28
C PHE A 137 20.49 21.89 19.58
N ARG A 138 20.95 22.97 18.96
CA ARG A 138 20.21 24.23 18.87
C ARG A 138 19.76 24.45 17.43
N TYR A 139 18.50 24.78 17.24
CA TYR A 139 17.85 24.82 15.93
C TYR A 139 17.18 26.18 15.67
N LYS A 140 16.94 26.49 14.40
CA LYS A 140 16.17 27.68 14.00
C LYS A 140 14.68 27.42 13.82
N GLY A 141 14.34 26.18 13.48
CA GLY A 141 12.96 25.73 13.33
C GLY A 141 12.79 24.32 13.88
N VAL A 142 11.60 24.05 14.42
CA VAL A 142 11.23 22.75 14.97
C VAL A 142 9.76 22.45 14.66
N GLN A 143 9.48 21.20 14.35
CA GLN A 143 8.16 20.68 14.06
C GLN A 143 7.90 19.46 14.95
N TRP A 144 6.70 19.39 15.51
CA TRP A 144 6.18 18.24 16.24
C TRP A 144 5.00 17.66 15.50
N GLU A 145 4.95 16.33 15.41
CA GLU A 145 3.86 15.63 14.75
C GLU A 145 3.44 14.39 15.55
N HIS A 146 2.13 14.19 15.72
CA HIS A 146 1.55 12.99 16.32
C HIS A 146 0.75 12.22 15.26
N PHE A 147 1.36 11.18 14.66
CA PHE A 147 0.83 10.49 13.48
C PHE A 147 -0.58 9.92 13.67
N PRO A 148 -0.90 9.15 14.73
CA PRO A 148 -2.23 8.55 14.86
C PRO A 148 -3.38 9.55 15.00
N CYS A 149 -3.09 10.78 15.42
CA CYS A 149 -4.10 11.83 15.62
C CYS A 149 -4.02 12.93 14.55
N GLY A 150 -3.03 12.87 13.65
CA GLY A 150 -2.82 13.86 12.59
C GLY A 150 -2.47 15.27 13.08
N THR A 151 -2.19 15.49 14.36
CA THR A 151 -1.89 16.81 14.91
C THR A 151 -0.45 17.20 14.62
N LEU A 152 -0.27 18.46 14.21
CA LEU A 152 1.03 19.02 13.84
C LEU A 152 1.19 20.42 14.45
N ALA A 153 2.38 20.70 14.95
CA ALA A 153 2.77 22.01 15.48
C ALA A 153 4.15 22.39 14.94
N TYR A 154 4.37 23.68 14.74
CA TYR A 154 5.63 24.23 14.27
C TYR A 154 5.99 25.50 15.06
N ASP A 155 7.28 25.69 15.29
CA ASP A 155 7.83 26.92 15.86
C ASP A 155 9.19 27.25 15.23
N GLY A 156 9.50 28.53 15.10
CA GLY A 156 10.69 29.00 14.40
C GLY A 156 10.93 30.50 14.52
N TRP A 157 12.16 30.92 14.23
CA TRP A 157 12.56 32.33 14.24
C TRP A 157 11.92 33.09 13.07
N SER A 158 11.82 34.43 13.12
CA SER A 158 11.12 35.25 12.11
C SER A 158 11.55 35.01 10.65
N ASP A 159 12.82 34.68 10.42
CA ASP A 159 13.37 34.35 9.09
C ASP A 159 13.07 32.90 8.66
N ALA A 160 12.65 32.05 9.59
CA ALA A 160 12.10 30.71 9.34
C ALA A 160 10.57 30.74 9.18
N ASN A 161 9.91 31.74 9.77
CA ASN A 161 8.46 31.97 9.65
C ASN A 161 8.06 32.75 8.37
N SER A 162 9.01 33.29 7.60
CA SER A 162 8.73 34.09 6.40
C SER A 162 9.18 33.38 5.12
N LEU A 163 8.20 32.75 4.45
CA LEU A 163 8.15 32.41 3.02
C LEU A 163 9.33 31.56 2.46
N ALA A 164 9.04 30.28 2.15
CA ALA A 164 9.69 29.44 1.11
C ALA A 164 10.70 28.32 1.51
N ALA A 165 10.53 27.61 2.63
CA ALA A 165 11.32 26.37 2.87
C ALA A 165 10.57 25.21 3.57
N MET A 166 9.25 25.17 3.49
CA MET A 166 8.50 23.98 3.86
C MET A 166 7.78 23.47 2.63
N VAL A 167 8.15 22.26 2.19
CA VAL A 167 7.21 21.41 1.46
C VAL A 167 5.90 21.49 2.26
N PRO A 168 4.76 21.85 1.66
CA PRO A 168 3.50 21.86 2.38
C PRO A 168 3.39 20.52 3.12
N PRO A 169 2.93 20.49 4.39
CA PRO A 169 2.83 19.24 5.11
C PRO A 169 2.07 18.28 4.21
N LEU A 170 2.70 17.14 3.90
CA LEU A 170 2.13 16.10 3.03
C LEU A 170 0.65 15.99 3.38
N THR A 171 -0.24 15.99 2.39
CA THR A 171 -1.65 15.73 2.61
C THR A 171 -1.79 14.40 3.39
N THR A 172 -2.88 14.20 4.11
CA THR A 172 -3.12 12.93 4.82
C THR A 172 -2.86 11.72 3.92
N ALA A 173 -3.22 11.81 2.64
CA ALA A 173 -2.96 10.82 1.60
C ALA A 173 -1.46 10.61 1.32
N GLU A 174 -0.70 11.69 1.11
CA GLU A 174 0.75 11.64 0.91
C GLU A 174 1.51 11.12 2.16
N ARG A 175 0.97 11.34 3.38
CA ARG A 175 1.50 10.78 4.64
C ARG A 175 1.25 9.28 4.76
N TYR A 176 0.03 8.83 4.44
CA TYR A 176 -0.30 7.41 4.41
C TYR A 176 0.56 6.69 3.39
N ALA A 177 0.74 7.28 2.20
CA ALA A 177 1.60 6.71 1.18
C ALA A 177 3.05 6.54 1.61
N LYS A 178 3.64 7.55 2.26
CA LYS A 178 5.02 7.44 2.76
C LYS A 178 5.14 6.37 3.86
N GLN A 179 4.17 6.29 4.77
CA GLN A 179 4.13 5.25 5.81
C GLN A 179 3.93 3.86 5.21
N ILE A 180 3.10 3.73 4.18
CA ILE A 180 2.88 2.50 3.44
C ILE A 180 4.17 2.09 2.72
N GLN A 181 4.89 3.03 2.10
CA GLN A 181 6.16 2.76 1.43
C GLN A 181 7.24 2.28 2.42
N GLU A 182 7.33 2.89 3.60
CA GLU A 182 8.20 2.44 4.70
C GLU A 182 7.80 1.01 5.16
N ASN A 183 6.50 0.74 5.32
CA ASN A 183 6.00 -0.59 5.68
C ASN A 183 6.21 -1.63 4.56
N ILE A 184 6.16 -1.24 3.28
CA ILE A 184 6.52 -2.09 2.12
C ILE A 184 7.99 -2.50 2.19
N GLN A 185 8.87 -1.56 2.47
CA GLN A 185 10.29 -1.87 2.58
C GLN A 185 10.59 -2.79 3.77
N ALA A 186 9.94 -2.56 4.91
CA ALA A 186 10.06 -3.40 6.09
C ALA A 186 9.52 -4.83 5.84
N GLU A 187 8.37 -4.98 5.18
CA GLU A 187 7.83 -6.30 4.83
C GLU A 187 8.69 -7.02 3.79
N LYS A 188 9.17 -6.33 2.74
CA LYS A 188 10.10 -6.94 1.77
C LYS A 188 11.38 -7.44 2.44
N ALA A 189 11.90 -6.68 3.42
CA ALA A 189 13.05 -7.11 4.20
C ALA A 189 12.73 -8.34 5.07
N ALA A 190 11.56 -8.37 5.72
CA ALA A 190 11.11 -9.50 6.53
C ALA A 190 10.83 -10.76 5.69
N GLU A 191 10.23 -10.62 4.50
CA GLU A 191 10.01 -11.71 3.56
C GLU A 191 11.33 -12.30 3.07
N GLN A 192 12.29 -11.46 2.67
CA GLN A 192 13.64 -11.90 2.31
C GLN A 192 14.35 -12.62 3.46
N GLN A 193 14.12 -12.18 4.71
CA GLN A 193 14.66 -12.84 5.90
C GLN A 193 13.98 -14.19 6.14
N SER A 194 12.66 -14.28 5.92
CA SER A 194 11.90 -15.52 6.00
C SER A 194 12.28 -16.52 4.91
N GLU A 195 12.56 -16.05 3.69
CA GLU A 195 13.01 -16.88 2.57
C GLU A 195 14.42 -17.40 2.80
N LYS A 196 15.35 -16.56 3.29
CA LYS A 196 16.69 -17.00 3.70
C LYS A 196 16.61 -18.02 4.84
N ALA A 197 15.70 -17.84 5.80
CA ALA A 197 15.46 -18.80 6.87
C ALA A 197 14.91 -20.13 6.32
N LYS A 198 13.89 -20.10 5.45
CA LYS A 198 13.33 -21.29 4.78
C LYS A 198 14.35 -22.01 3.91
N GLN A 199 15.20 -21.29 3.18
CA GLN A 199 16.31 -21.86 2.40
C GLN A 199 17.35 -22.53 3.31
N SER A 200 17.68 -21.93 4.44
CA SER A 200 18.59 -22.51 5.44
C SER A 200 18.00 -23.75 6.12
N GLU A 201 16.67 -23.80 6.30
CA GLU A 201 15.96 -24.93 6.88
C GLU A 201 15.76 -26.07 5.88
N GLN A 202 15.54 -25.77 4.60
CA GLN A 202 15.55 -26.74 3.50
C GLN A 202 16.95 -27.35 3.29
N GLN A 203 18.02 -26.56 3.48
CA GLN A 203 19.39 -27.08 3.49
C GLN A 203 19.65 -27.99 4.70
N ARG A 204 19.02 -27.76 5.86
CA ARG A 204 19.11 -28.64 7.04
C ARG A 204 18.29 -29.93 6.93
N LYS A 205 17.21 -29.96 6.13
CA LYS A 205 16.37 -31.15 5.92
C LYS A 205 16.90 -32.12 4.83
N LYS A 206 18.04 -31.84 4.20
CA LYS A 206 18.67 -32.71 3.19
C LYS A 206 19.56 -33.84 3.73
N SER A 207 19.50 -34.13 5.03
CA SER A 207 20.13 -35.31 5.63
C SER A 207 19.10 -36.18 6.33
N ASP A 208 18.41 -37.02 5.55
CA ASP A 208 17.92 -38.36 5.89
C ASP A 208 16.60 -38.67 5.15
N GLY A 209 16.72 -39.52 4.12
CA GLY A 209 15.59 -40.11 3.41
C GLY A 209 15.98 -40.55 2.00
N LYS A 210 15.77 -41.82 1.65
CA LYS A 210 15.92 -42.31 0.27
C LYS A 210 15.00 -41.48 -0.63
N GLU A 211 15.60 -40.69 -1.51
CA GLU A 211 14.93 -39.67 -2.29
C GLU A 211 14.27 -40.30 -3.54
N GLU A 212 12.94 -40.27 -3.64
CA GLU A 212 12.27 -40.54 -4.91
C GLU A 212 12.53 -39.36 -5.87
N ASP A 213 12.97 -39.65 -7.09
CA ASP A 213 13.20 -38.62 -8.11
C ASP A 213 11.88 -38.07 -8.68
N TRP A 214 11.91 -36.80 -9.09
CA TRP A 214 10.82 -36.16 -9.84
C TRP A 214 10.60 -36.89 -11.17
N LYS A 215 9.34 -37.16 -11.49
CA LYS A 215 8.95 -37.83 -12.74
C LYS A 215 7.98 -36.94 -13.52
N PRO A 216 8.04 -36.92 -14.86
CA PRO A 216 7.09 -36.15 -15.65
C PRO A 216 5.69 -36.73 -15.52
N VAL A 217 4.69 -35.86 -15.45
CA VAL A 217 3.28 -36.24 -15.61
C VAL A 217 3.02 -36.45 -17.10
N SER A 218 2.48 -37.61 -17.45
CA SER A 218 2.16 -37.98 -18.83
C SER A 218 0.93 -37.22 -19.30
N GLY A 219 1.02 -36.57 -20.46
CA GLY A 219 -0.08 -35.80 -21.06
C GLY A 219 0.36 -35.02 -22.29
N SER A 220 -0.60 -34.44 -23.00
CA SER A 220 -0.34 -33.48 -24.08
C SER A 220 -0.38 -32.08 -23.49
N TYR A 221 0.74 -31.37 -23.54
CA TYR A 221 0.87 -30.02 -23.02
C TYR A 221 0.60 -28.96 -24.12
N PRO A 222 0.05 -27.79 -23.78
CA PRO A 222 -0.38 -27.37 -22.44
C PRO A 222 -1.68 -28.05 -21.99
N ILE A 223 -1.79 -28.36 -20.70
CA ILE A 223 -2.99 -28.96 -20.09
C ILE A 223 -3.75 -27.88 -19.33
N LEU A 224 -5.03 -27.67 -19.63
CA LEU A 224 -5.90 -26.83 -18.80
C LEU A 224 -6.13 -27.52 -17.46
N VAL A 225 -5.71 -26.88 -16.37
CA VAL A 225 -5.79 -27.44 -15.01
C VAL A 225 -6.80 -26.73 -14.12
N TYR A 226 -7.24 -25.53 -14.50
CA TYR A 226 -8.25 -24.76 -13.78
C TYR A 226 -8.96 -23.79 -14.72
N GLU A 227 -10.27 -23.62 -14.53
CA GLU A 227 -11.09 -22.61 -15.20
C GLU A 227 -12.19 -22.12 -14.25
N THR A 228 -12.44 -20.80 -14.27
CA THR A 228 -13.58 -20.17 -13.59
C THR A 228 -14.91 -20.57 -14.20
N GLN A 229 -16.01 -20.36 -13.47
CA GLN A 229 -17.36 -20.59 -14.02
C GLN A 229 -17.72 -19.56 -15.09
N ASN A 230 -17.32 -18.31 -14.86
CA ASN A 230 -17.43 -17.24 -15.85
C ASN A 230 -16.48 -17.51 -17.02
N LYS A 231 -16.91 -17.09 -18.20
CA LYS A 231 -16.21 -17.35 -19.46
C LYS A 231 -15.20 -16.25 -19.77
N MET A 232 -14.09 -16.65 -20.39
CA MET A 232 -13.19 -15.71 -21.07
C MET A 232 -13.92 -15.04 -22.24
N ASP A 233 -13.54 -13.79 -22.52
CA ASP A 233 -14.00 -12.97 -23.63
C ASP A 233 -15.53 -12.74 -23.61
N ASP A 234 -16.11 -12.59 -22.41
CA ASP A 234 -17.56 -12.41 -22.22
C ASP A 234 -18.00 -10.94 -22.38
N PHE A 235 -18.02 -10.46 -23.61
CA PHE A 235 -18.54 -9.13 -23.96
C PHE A 235 -20.06 -8.96 -23.73
N ASN A 236 -20.76 -9.99 -23.25
CA ASN A 236 -22.18 -9.92 -22.89
C ASN A 236 -22.40 -9.92 -21.38
N ALA A 237 -21.33 -9.85 -20.58
CA ALA A 237 -21.44 -9.74 -19.14
C ALA A 237 -22.20 -8.45 -18.74
N PRO A 238 -22.87 -8.42 -17.57
CA PRO A 238 -23.69 -7.28 -17.16
C PRO A 238 -22.95 -5.94 -17.14
N ASP A 239 -21.69 -5.96 -16.69
CA ASP A 239 -20.75 -4.83 -16.61
C ASP A 239 -20.14 -4.45 -17.97
N MET A 240 -20.42 -5.21 -19.03
CA MET A 240 -20.01 -4.92 -20.41
C MET A 240 -21.11 -4.28 -21.26
N VAL A 241 -22.32 -4.13 -20.71
CA VAL A 241 -23.46 -3.47 -21.37
C VAL A 241 -23.30 -1.95 -21.34
N HIS A 242 -23.73 -1.25 -22.40
CA HIS A 242 -23.60 0.19 -22.51
C HIS A 242 -24.72 0.82 -23.36
N GLY A 243 -25.02 2.09 -23.11
CA GLY A 243 -26.02 2.91 -23.83
C GLY A 243 -27.45 2.36 -23.80
N ASP A 244 -27.75 1.53 -22.81
CA ASP A 244 -28.94 0.69 -22.68
C ASP A 244 -30.03 1.31 -21.80
N GLU A 245 -29.73 2.39 -21.10
CA GLU A 245 -30.63 2.95 -20.10
C GLU A 245 -31.11 4.38 -20.40
N SER A 246 -32.31 4.66 -19.91
CA SER A 246 -32.96 5.96 -19.96
C SER A 246 -32.64 6.79 -18.71
N ARG A 247 -32.87 8.09 -18.78
CA ARG A 247 -32.73 8.98 -17.60
C ARG A 247 -33.66 8.53 -16.49
N GLU A 248 -34.90 8.22 -16.84
CA GLU A 248 -35.95 7.81 -15.90
C GLU A 248 -35.59 6.53 -15.15
N THR A 249 -34.88 5.61 -15.81
CA THR A 249 -34.34 4.40 -15.19
C THR A 249 -33.27 4.75 -14.16
N ILE A 250 -32.24 5.49 -14.58
CA ILE A 250 -31.05 5.79 -13.76
C ILE A 250 -31.40 6.67 -12.56
N GLU A 251 -32.34 7.61 -12.70
CA GLU A 251 -32.83 8.44 -11.59
C GLU A 251 -33.45 7.62 -10.44
N GLY A 252 -33.93 6.41 -10.73
CA GLY A 252 -34.48 5.48 -9.74
C GLY A 252 -33.43 4.66 -8.99
N TYR A 253 -32.13 4.83 -9.30
CA TYR A 253 -31.06 4.05 -8.68
C TYR A 253 -30.51 4.67 -7.41
N GLY A 254 -29.98 3.79 -6.55
CA GLY A 254 -29.31 4.16 -5.33
C GLY A 254 -30.22 4.45 -4.14
N PHE A 255 -29.70 4.23 -2.94
CA PHE A 255 -30.35 4.71 -1.72
C PHE A 255 -30.34 6.26 -1.74
N MET A 256 -31.50 6.90 -1.55
CA MET A 256 -31.71 8.37 -1.68
C MET A 256 -31.75 8.94 -3.10
N GLU A 257 -31.86 8.10 -4.15
CA GLU A 257 -31.97 8.55 -5.56
C GLU A 257 -30.87 9.57 -5.97
N PRO A 258 -29.56 9.30 -5.74
CA PRO A 258 -28.49 10.28 -5.92
C PRO A 258 -28.25 10.74 -7.37
N PHE A 259 -28.82 10.07 -8.36
CA PHE A 259 -28.79 10.52 -9.75
C PHE A 259 -29.81 11.63 -10.03
N LYS A 260 -30.90 11.68 -9.26
CA LYS A 260 -31.96 12.66 -9.40
C LYS A 260 -31.49 14.04 -8.99
N GLN A 261 -31.85 15.05 -9.78
CA GLN A 261 -31.53 16.43 -9.46
C GLN A 261 -32.17 16.81 -8.11
N SER A 262 -31.34 17.23 -7.16
CA SER A 262 -31.85 17.63 -5.85
C SER A 262 -32.64 18.94 -5.96
N GLN A 263 -33.68 19.08 -5.14
CA GLN A 263 -34.51 20.27 -5.08
C GLN A 263 -34.70 20.70 -3.63
N TYR A 264 -34.42 21.96 -3.33
CA TYR A 264 -34.68 22.57 -2.04
C TYR A 264 -35.72 23.69 -2.19
N THR A 265 -36.78 23.67 -1.41
CA THR A 265 -37.82 24.71 -1.43
C THR A 265 -37.91 25.41 -0.09
N SER A 266 -37.65 26.72 -0.07
CA SER A 266 -37.85 27.56 1.11
C SER A 266 -39.29 28.06 1.15
N HIS A 267 -40.13 27.40 1.95
CA HIS A 267 -41.53 27.83 2.12
C HIS A 267 -41.67 29.21 2.77
N ARG A 268 -40.68 29.63 3.56
CA ARG A 268 -40.66 30.95 4.23
C ARG A 268 -40.31 32.08 3.27
N GLU A 269 -39.39 31.84 2.34
CA GLU A 269 -38.89 32.87 1.42
C GLU A 269 -39.43 32.75 -0.02
N GLY A 270 -40.20 31.69 -0.32
CA GLY A 270 -40.95 31.54 -1.56
C GLY A 270 -40.10 31.18 -2.78
N TYR A 271 -38.90 30.63 -2.59
CA TYR A 271 -38.02 30.21 -3.68
C TYR A 271 -37.71 28.71 -3.65
N THR A 272 -37.37 28.17 -4.82
CA THR A 272 -36.86 26.80 -5.00
C THR A 272 -35.48 26.87 -5.64
N MET A 273 -34.53 26.17 -5.07
CA MET A 273 -33.19 25.96 -5.62
C MET A 273 -33.09 24.52 -6.13
N TYR A 274 -32.45 24.36 -7.27
CA TYR A 274 -32.13 23.06 -7.83
C TYR A 274 -30.63 22.83 -7.67
N GLY A 275 -30.24 21.62 -7.30
CA GLY A 275 -28.88 21.15 -7.40
C GLY A 275 -28.47 20.95 -8.86
N GLU A 276 -27.27 20.45 -9.05
CA GLU A 276 -26.76 20.13 -10.38
C GLU A 276 -27.58 19.00 -11.05
N ASP A 277 -27.96 19.18 -12.32
CA ASP A 277 -28.49 18.09 -13.15
C ASP A 277 -27.34 17.37 -13.85
N GLN A 278 -26.96 16.21 -13.30
CA GLN A 278 -25.85 15.41 -13.80
C GLN A 278 -26.06 14.92 -15.25
N PHE A 279 -27.30 14.76 -15.72
CA PHE A 279 -27.60 14.34 -17.09
C PHE A 279 -27.41 15.43 -18.13
N THR A 280 -27.19 16.68 -17.70
CA THR A 280 -26.97 17.84 -18.57
C THR A 280 -25.50 18.22 -18.72
N LEU A 281 -24.62 17.58 -17.95
CA LEU A 281 -23.19 17.80 -18.02
C LEU A 281 -22.64 17.34 -19.37
N SER A 282 -21.41 17.75 -19.68
CA SER A 282 -20.73 17.22 -20.86
C SER A 282 -20.06 15.89 -20.51
N ALA A 283 -19.83 15.05 -21.53
CA ALA A 283 -19.02 13.84 -21.34
C ALA A 283 -17.63 14.19 -20.77
N GLU A 284 -17.03 15.32 -21.18
CA GLU A 284 -15.74 15.78 -20.67
C GLU A 284 -15.77 16.03 -19.15
N GLU A 285 -16.84 16.62 -18.65
CA GLU A 285 -17.02 16.85 -17.20
C GLU A 285 -17.17 15.52 -16.45
N HIS A 286 -17.88 14.55 -17.02
CA HIS A 286 -17.94 13.21 -16.44
C HIS A 286 -16.59 12.49 -16.47
N PHE A 287 -15.80 12.61 -17.53
CA PHE A 287 -14.44 12.06 -17.56
C PHE A 287 -13.54 12.72 -16.53
N LYS A 288 -13.67 14.04 -16.33
CA LYS A 288 -12.93 14.76 -15.29
C LYS A 288 -13.30 14.24 -13.90
N ARG A 289 -14.58 13.99 -13.63
CA ARG A 289 -15.04 13.37 -12.37
C ARG A 289 -14.60 11.93 -12.24
N MET A 290 -14.65 11.14 -13.31
CA MET A 290 -14.16 9.77 -13.30
C MET A 290 -12.66 9.73 -12.95
N ARG A 291 -11.85 10.63 -13.54
CA ARG A 291 -10.42 10.77 -13.19
C ARG A 291 -10.20 11.21 -11.76
N SER A 292 -11.13 11.98 -11.19
CA SER A 292 -11.02 12.32 -9.79
C SER A 292 -11.11 11.09 -8.88
N LEU A 293 -11.49 9.88 -9.35
CA LEU A 293 -11.31 8.64 -8.55
C LEU A 293 -9.87 8.41 -8.12
N LYS A 294 -8.88 8.87 -8.91
CA LYS A 294 -7.48 8.86 -8.50
C LYS A 294 -7.27 9.61 -7.17
N ASP A 295 -8.03 10.69 -7.00
CA ASP A 295 -7.91 11.67 -5.92
C ASP A 295 -9.13 11.69 -4.96
N ASP A 296 -10.18 10.88 -5.18
CA ASP A 296 -11.50 11.09 -4.57
C ASP A 296 -11.46 10.76 -3.08
N VAL A 297 -12.03 11.68 -2.30
CA VAL A 297 -11.84 11.77 -0.85
C VAL A 297 -13.16 11.40 -0.16
N PHE A 298 -13.55 10.13 -0.23
CA PHE A 298 -14.35 9.53 0.83
C PHE A 298 -13.43 8.61 1.64
N LEU A 299 -13.02 9.10 2.83
CA LEU A 299 -11.93 8.64 3.73
C LEU A 299 -10.52 9.22 3.50
N GLY A 300 -10.29 10.02 2.46
CA GLY A 300 -8.99 10.70 2.25
C GLY A 300 -7.87 9.79 1.75
N LEU A 301 -8.25 8.76 0.99
CA LEU A 301 -7.37 7.74 0.41
C LEU A 301 -7.59 7.77 -1.10
N GLY A 302 -6.69 8.38 -1.85
CA GLY A 302 -6.71 8.27 -3.31
C GLY A 302 -6.37 6.84 -3.75
N PHE A 303 -6.98 6.39 -4.83
CA PHE A 303 -6.96 4.98 -5.20
C PHE A 303 -5.76 4.59 -6.11
N SER A 304 -5.02 5.58 -6.62
CA SER A 304 -3.92 5.40 -7.59
C SER A 304 -2.87 6.50 -7.45
N ILE A 305 -2.30 6.66 -6.26
CA ILE A 305 -1.45 7.82 -5.90
C ILE A 305 0.05 7.50 -6.00
N PHE A 306 0.47 6.24 -5.80
CA PHE A 306 1.89 5.87 -5.80
C PHE A 306 2.13 4.44 -6.29
N GLY A 307 3.05 4.26 -7.23
CA GLY A 307 3.56 2.94 -7.61
C GLY A 307 3.73 2.80 -9.12
N GLU A 308 4.33 1.70 -9.56
CA GLU A 308 4.57 1.49 -11.01
C GLU A 308 3.27 1.45 -11.82
N THR A 309 2.15 1.11 -11.19
CA THR A 309 0.81 1.01 -11.80
C THR A 309 -0.04 2.29 -11.65
N GLU A 310 0.50 3.41 -11.12
CA GLU A 310 -0.28 4.59 -10.74
C GLU A 310 -0.96 5.33 -11.92
N ASP A 311 -0.40 5.21 -13.12
CA ASP A 311 -0.91 5.85 -14.33
C ASP A 311 -1.87 4.96 -15.15
N ILE A 312 -1.99 3.68 -14.79
CA ILE A 312 -2.76 2.69 -15.57
C ILE A 312 -4.25 3.05 -15.57
N PHE A 313 -4.78 3.55 -14.44
CA PHE A 313 -6.18 3.99 -14.39
C PHE A 313 -6.44 5.15 -15.36
N ASP A 314 -5.52 6.12 -15.43
CA ASP A 314 -5.64 7.25 -16.36
C ASP A 314 -5.58 6.79 -17.84
N GLU A 315 -4.73 5.80 -18.14
CA GLU A 315 -4.63 5.17 -19.46
C GLU A 315 -5.93 4.42 -19.84
N MET A 316 -6.52 3.71 -18.89
CA MET A 316 -7.79 3.00 -19.05
C MET A 316 -8.95 3.98 -19.28
N VAL A 317 -8.99 5.09 -18.53
CA VAL A 317 -9.96 6.17 -18.76
C VAL A 317 -9.76 6.81 -20.13
N ASP A 318 -8.51 7.00 -20.59
CA ASP A 318 -8.23 7.48 -21.94
C ASP A 318 -8.75 6.53 -23.02
N LYS A 319 -8.58 5.21 -22.83
CA LYS A 319 -9.15 4.20 -23.73
C LYS A 319 -10.67 4.23 -23.73
N PHE A 320 -11.29 4.33 -22.56
CA PHE A 320 -12.73 4.45 -22.42
C PHE A 320 -13.24 5.71 -23.14
N LYS A 321 -12.54 6.83 -22.99
CA LYS A 321 -12.84 8.10 -23.67
C LYS A 321 -12.71 8.04 -25.19
N ARG A 322 -11.78 7.24 -25.72
CA ARG A 322 -11.68 6.95 -27.17
C ARG A 322 -12.83 6.07 -27.68
N ASN A 323 -13.63 5.49 -26.78
CA ASN A 323 -14.81 4.67 -27.08
C ASN A 323 -14.51 3.45 -27.97
N GLU A 324 -13.33 2.85 -27.78
CA GLU A 324 -12.83 1.74 -28.62
C GLU A 324 -13.41 0.37 -28.22
N GLY A 325 -13.77 0.19 -26.94
CA GLY A 325 -14.08 -1.12 -26.36
C GLY A 325 -12.92 -2.12 -26.53
N GLY A 326 -13.26 -3.40 -26.64
CA GLY A 326 -12.31 -4.47 -26.99
C GLY A 326 -11.42 -4.89 -25.82
N TYR A 327 -10.11 -5.00 -26.06
CA TYR A 327 -9.14 -5.45 -25.05
C TYR A 327 -8.21 -4.33 -24.63
N TYR A 328 -7.82 -4.35 -23.36
CA TYR A 328 -6.75 -3.59 -22.76
C TYR A 328 -5.73 -4.54 -22.14
N HIS A 329 -4.45 -4.21 -22.24
CA HIS A 329 -3.36 -5.01 -21.67
C HIS A 329 -2.22 -4.07 -21.27
N ASN A 330 -1.65 -4.32 -20.10
CA ASN A 330 -0.49 -3.58 -19.60
C ASN A 330 0.44 -4.54 -18.84
N PRO A 331 1.72 -4.69 -19.22
CA PRO A 331 2.66 -5.60 -18.56
C PRO A 331 2.87 -5.35 -17.07
N LEU A 332 2.60 -4.14 -16.59
CA LEU A 332 2.69 -3.81 -15.18
C LEU A 332 1.56 -4.46 -14.37
N LEU A 333 0.39 -4.69 -14.97
CA LEU A 333 -0.68 -5.48 -14.35
C LEU A 333 -0.33 -6.97 -14.30
N ASP A 334 0.34 -7.48 -15.33
CA ASP A 334 0.86 -8.86 -15.33
C ASP A 334 1.80 -9.08 -14.15
N GLU A 335 2.79 -8.21 -14.01
CA GLU A 335 3.76 -8.31 -12.92
C GLU A 335 3.11 -8.10 -11.55
N ALA A 336 2.24 -7.10 -11.42
CA ALA A 336 1.53 -6.80 -10.17
C ALA A 336 0.71 -8.01 -9.69
N LEU A 337 -0.07 -8.64 -10.57
CA LEU A 337 -0.86 -9.81 -10.20
C LEU A 337 0.03 -11.05 -10.01
N ARG A 338 1.09 -11.23 -10.81
CA ARG A 338 2.01 -12.37 -10.71
C ARG A 338 2.69 -12.47 -9.33
N VAL A 339 3.14 -11.34 -8.78
CA VAL A 339 3.86 -11.32 -7.50
C VAL A 339 2.94 -11.17 -6.29
N HIS A 340 1.64 -11.03 -6.49
CA HIS A 340 0.69 -10.75 -5.41
C HIS A 340 0.49 -11.96 -4.47
N LYS A 341 0.35 -11.68 -3.16
CA LYS A 341 0.16 -12.70 -2.10
C LYS A 341 -1.03 -13.62 -2.35
N SER A 342 -2.12 -13.10 -2.90
CA SER A 342 -3.32 -13.91 -3.21
C SER A 342 -3.06 -14.87 -4.36
N THR A 343 -2.29 -14.48 -5.37
CA THR A 343 -1.80 -15.36 -6.44
C THR A 343 -0.90 -16.46 -5.90
N ALA A 344 0.04 -16.12 -5.02
CA ALA A 344 0.92 -17.11 -4.39
C ALA A 344 0.12 -18.15 -3.56
N HIS A 345 -0.87 -17.70 -2.80
CA HIS A 345 -1.77 -18.57 -2.03
C HIS A 345 -2.61 -19.46 -2.96
N PHE A 346 -3.28 -18.88 -3.95
CA PHE A 346 -4.08 -19.60 -4.95
C PHE A 346 -3.23 -20.67 -5.65
N HIS A 347 -2.04 -20.30 -6.12
CA HIS A 347 -1.12 -21.21 -6.81
C HIS A 347 -0.65 -22.36 -5.91
N ALA A 348 -0.41 -22.11 -4.63
CA ALA A 348 -0.04 -23.15 -3.67
C ALA A 348 -1.18 -24.16 -3.46
N VAL A 349 -2.42 -23.68 -3.31
CA VAL A 349 -3.61 -24.54 -3.14
C VAL A 349 -3.90 -25.32 -4.43
N LEU A 350 -3.77 -24.70 -5.61
CA LEU A 350 -3.89 -25.38 -6.90
C LEU A 350 -2.87 -26.52 -7.03
N LYS A 351 -1.58 -26.28 -6.74
CA LYS A 351 -0.57 -27.35 -6.79
C LYS A 351 -0.87 -28.49 -5.82
N LYS A 352 -1.34 -28.18 -4.60
CA LYS A 352 -1.76 -29.22 -3.66
C LYS A 352 -2.87 -30.09 -4.24
N CYS A 353 -3.92 -29.47 -4.80
CA CYS A 353 -5.01 -30.17 -5.48
C CYS A 353 -4.49 -31.06 -6.63
N LEU A 354 -3.63 -30.51 -7.49
CA LEU A 354 -3.06 -31.27 -8.61
C LEU A 354 -2.28 -32.49 -8.10
N GLY A 355 -1.43 -32.32 -7.09
CA GLY A 355 -0.63 -33.41 -6.54
C GLY A 355 -1.42 -34.50 -5.85
N GLU A 356 -2.54 -34.17 -5.21
CA GLU A 356 -3.49 -35.14 -4.67
C GLU A 356 -4.23 -35.95 -5.77
N ASN A 357 -4.24 -35.44 -7.01
CA ASN A 357 -4.95 -36.02 -8.16
C ASN A 357 -4.03 -36.52 -9.28
N VAL A 358 -2.72 -36.67 -9.01
CA VAL A 358 -1.81 -37.42 -9.88
C VAL A 358 -1.73 -38.86 -9.40
N SER A 359 -2.10 -39.81 -10.25
CA SER A 359 -1.97 -41.25 -9.97
C SER A 359 -1.09 -41.93 -11.02
N LYS A 360 -0.01 -42.59 -10.57
CA LYS A 360 0.96 -43.29 -11.44
C LYS A 360 1.48 -42.41 -12.59
N GLY A 361 1.66 -41.11 -12.34
CA GLY A 361 2.13 -40.14 -13.32
C GLY A 361 1.12 -39.73 -14.37
N VAL A 362 -0.17 -39.93 -14.13
CA VAL A 362 -1.25 -39.43 -14.97
C VAL A 362 -2.15 -38.54 -14.12
N LEU A 363 -2.45 -37.34 -14.63
CA LEU A 363 -3.38 -36.41 -13.99
C LEU A 363 -4.83 -36.83 -14.29
N ASP A 364 -5.73 -36.64 -13.32
CA ASP A 364 -7.14 -37.00 -13.49
C ASP A 364 -7.78 -36.30 -14.72
N LYS A 365 -8.63 -37.02 -15.46
CA LYS A 365 -9.29 -36.47 -16.67
C LYS A 365 -10.30 -35.36 -16.34
N GLY A 366 -10.85 -35.36 -15.14
CA GLY A 366 -11.77 -34.35 -14.62
C GLY A 366 -11.06 -33.22 -13.86
N ILE A 367 -9.74 -33.06 -14.00
CA ILE A 367 -8.95 -32.17 -13.14
C ILE A 367 -9.45 -30.73 -13.09
N VAL A 368 -9.98 -30.20 -14.20
CA VAL A 368 -10.54 -28.83 -14.25
C VAL A 368 -11.71 -28.68 -13.27
N ASN A 369 -12.66 -29.62 -13.29
CA ASN A 369 -13.80 -29.56 -12.36
C ASN A 369 -13.35 -29.82 -10.92
N ILE A 370 -12.43 -30.78 -10.73
CA ILE A 370 -11.89 -31.12 -9.41
C ILE A 370 -11.19 -29.90 -8.79
N SER A 371 -10.33 -29.22 -9.53
CA SER A 371 -9.60 -28.06 -9.05
C SER A 371 -10.53 -26.87 -8.78
N SER A 372 -11.55 -26.66 -9.61
CA SER A 372 -12.56 -25.62 -9.38
C SER A 372 -13.39 -25.85 -8.11
N GLU A 373 -13.79 -27.10 -7.82
CA GLU A 373 -14.47 -27.43 -6.56
C GLU A 373 -13.54 -27.36 -5.34
N TYR A 374 -12.28 -27.77 -5.51
CA TYR A 374 -11.26 -27.73 -4.47
C TYR A 374 -10.95 -26.29 -4.03
N LEU A 375 -10.72 -25.41 -5.00
CA LEU A 375 -10.42 -24.00 -4.75
C LEU A 375 -11.64 -23.25 -4.20
N ALA A 376 -12.86 -23.66 -4.55
CA ALA A 376 -14.09 -23.16 -3.92
C ALA A 376 -14.29 -23.65 -2.46
N GLY A 377 -13.39 -24.48 -1.92
CA GLY A 377 -13.46 -25.01 -0.56
C GLY A 377 -14.55 -26.05 -0.34
N LYS A 378 -15.18 -26.56 -1.42
CA LYS A 378 -16.30 -27.51 -1.33
C LYS A 378 -15.89 -28.92 -0.91
N THR A 379 -14.61 -29.26 -1.03
CA THR A 379 -14.10 -30.61 -0.81
C THR A 379 -13.47 -30.78 0.58
N ASN A 380 -12.75 -29.76 1.07
CA ASN A 380 -11.88 -29.86 2.25
C ASN A 380 -12.16 -28.75 3.31
N GLY A 381 -13.06 -27.80 3.04
CA GLY A 381 -13.31 -26.64 3.92
C GLY A 381 -12.23 -25.56 3.90
N GLU A 382 -11.15 -25.74 3.14
CA GLU A 382 -10.00 -24.84 3.01
C GLU A 382 -9.71 -24.61 1.51
N GLY A 383 -10.46 -23.68 0.90
CA GLY A 383 -10.27 -23.25 -0.49
C GLY A 383 -9.30 -22.08 -0.62
N ALA A 384 -9.14 -21.57 -1.84
CA ALA A 384 -8.49 -20.28 -2.11
C ALA A 384 -9.35 -19.49 -3.10
N GLY A 385 -9.73 -18.28 -2.68
CA GLY A 385 -10.39 -17.32 -3.57
C GLY A 385 -9.51 -16.97 -4.78
N LEU A 386 -10.14 -16.45 -5.84
CA LEU A 386 -9.41 -15.94 -6.99
C LEU A 386 -8.38 -14.88 -6.56
N PRO A 387 -7.25 -14.77 -7.28
CA PRO A 387 -6.34 -13.67 -7.04
C PRO A 387 -7.10 -12.34 -7.08
N LYS A 388 -6.99 -11.56 -6.02
CA LYS A 388 -7.64 -10.26 -5.90
C LYS A 388 -6.66 -9.28 -5.29
N PHE A 389 -6.67 -8.05 -5.78
CA PHE A 389 -6.03 -6.91 -5.14
C PHE A 389 -6.84 -6.51 -3.91
N ASP A 390 -6.17 -6.41 -2.78
CA ASP A 390 -6.80 -6.19 -1.49
C ASP A 390 -7.41 -4.79 -1.47
N ALA A 391 -8.73 -4.66 -1.32
CA ALA A 391 -9.41 -3.37 -1.21
C ALA A 391 -9.73 -2.99 0.26
N SER A 392 -9.16 -3.72 1.23
CA SER A 392 -9.54 -3.60 2.64
C SER A 392 -9.09 -2.27 3.25
N LEU A 393 -10.03 -1.58 3.88
CA LEU A 393 -9.80 -0.33 4.62
C LEU A 393 -9.49 -0.56 6.11
N ILE A 394 -9.75 -1.77 6.63
CA ILE A 394 -9.67 -2.12 8.05
C ILE A 394 -8.81 -3.39 8.20
N PRO A 395 -7.92 -3.48 9.20
CA PRO A 395 -7.61 -2.48 10.24
C PRO A 395 -6.70 -1.34 9.76
N SER A 396 -6.17 -1.44 8.54
CA SER A 396 -5.46 -0.37 7.86
C SER A 396 -5.69 -0.52 6.36
N PRO A 397 -5.73 0.59 5.59
CA PRO A 397 -5.82 0.53 4.14
C PRO A 397 -4.73 -0.35 3.53
N SER A 398 -5.14 -1.28 2.67
CA SER A 398 -4.25 -2.16 1.92
C SER A 398 -3.32 -1.35 1.00
N LYS A 399 -2.22 -1.98 0.58
CA LYS A 399 -1.26 -1.37 -0.37
C LYS A 399 -1.85 -1.24 -1.77
N ASP A 400 -2.70 -2.18 -2.15
CA ASP A 400 -3.30 -2.23 -3.48
C ASP A 400 -4.35 -1.14 -3.70
N LEU A 401 -4.89 -0.58 -2.60
CA LEU A 401 -5.74 0.61 -2.67
C LEU A 401 -4.99 1.86 -3.13
N PHE A 402 -3.66 1.93 -3.11
CA PHE A 402 -2.93 3.18 -3.42
C PHE A 402 -2.07 3.10 -4.67
N ASN A 403 -1.79 1.90 -5.17
CA ASN A 403 -0.99 1.72 -6.37
C ASN A 403 -1.83 1.73 -7.66
N GLY A 404 -3.15 1.90 -7.57
CA GLY A 404 -4.04 1.93 -8.73
C GLY A 404 -4.64 0.57 -9.09
N THR A 405 -4.12 -0.54 -8.56
CA THR A 405 -4.52 -1.86 -9.05
C THR A 405 -5.97 -2.19 -8.74
N VAL A 406 -6.48 -1.76 -7.58
CA VAL A 406 -7.90 -1.96 -7.17
C VAL A 406 -8.89 -1.23 -8.09
N LEU A 407 -8.53 -0.10 -8.69
CA LEU A 407 -9.39 0.59 -9.67
C LEU A 407 -9.27 -0.01 -11.08
N THR A 408 -8.10 -0.55 -11.43
CA THR A 408 -7.85 -1.11 -12.75
C THR A 408 -8.38 -2.54 -12.89
N VAL A 409 -8.45 -3.26 -11.76
CA VAL A 409 -8.89 -4.66 -11.64
C VAL A 409 -9.63 -4.76 -10.30
N HIS A 410 -10.95 -4.64 -10.36
CA HIS A 410 -11.81 -4.60 -9.17
C HIS A 410 -12.06 -6.01 -8.62
N ASP A 411 -12.20 -6.98 -9.53
CA ASP A 411 -12.28 -8.42 -9.25
C ASP A 411 -11.65 -9.23 -10.40
N ILE A 412 -11.65 -10.55 -10.33
CA ILE A 412 -11.35 -11.37 -11.52
C ILE A 412 -12.66 -11.91 -12.05
N TRP A 413 -13.07 -11.45 -13.24
CA TRP A 413 -14.21 -12.01 -13.93
C TRP A 413 -13.95 -13.45 -14.34
N SER A 414 -12.82 -13.72 -15.03
CA SER A 414 -12.49 -15.05 -15.56
C SER A 414 -10.99 -15.36 -15.46
N MET A 415 -10.66 -16.62 -15.20
CA MET A 415 -9.28 -17.09 -15.16
C MET A 415 -9.15 -18.52 -15.69
N ARG A 416 -8.12 -18.75 -16.50
CA ARG A 416 -7.63 -20.06 -16.92
C ARG A 416 -6.20 -20.26 -16.46
N VAL A 417 -5.90 -21.47 -16.00
CA VAL A 417 -4.53 -21.87 -15.67
C VAL A 417 -4.18 -23.10 -16.49
N TYR A 418 -3.11 -22.99 -17.25
CA TYR A 418 -2.50 -24.07 -18.00
C TYR A 418 -1.23 -24.53 -17.31
N ALA A 419 -1.02 -25.84 -17.22
CA ALA A 419 0.31 -26.38 -16.98
C ALA A 419 0.98 -26.59 -18.35
N ASP A 420 2.08 -25.90 -18.60
CA ASP A 420 2.91 -26.07 -19.81
C ASP A 420 3.90 -27.22 -19.62
N GLU A 421 4.32 -27.47 -18.37
CA GLU A 421 5.17 -28.59 -17.94
C GLU A 421 4.70 -29.02 -16.54
N LEU A 422 4.62 -30.32 -16.24
CA LEU A 422 4.26 -30.82 -14.91
C LEU A 422 5.05 -32.07 -14.53
N GLU A 423 5.62 -32.06 -13.34
CA GLU A 423 6.33 -33.18 -12.72
C GLU A 423 5.72 -33.49 -11.35
N PHE A 424 5.82 -34.75 -10.92
CA PHE A 424 5.31 -35.19 -9.62
C PHE A 424 6.37 -35.97 -8.83
N LYS A 425 6.21 -35.94 -7.50
CA LYS A 425 6.99 -36.72 -6.52
C LYS A 425 6.09 -37.03 -5.33
N GLY A 426 5.63 -38.26 -5.21
CA GLY A 426 4.52 -38.60 -4.32
C GLY A 426 3.29 -37.75 -4.66
N ASN A 427 2.77 -37.00 -3.68
CA ASN A 427 1.64 -36.07 -3.85
C ASN A 427 2.09 -34.61 -4.08
N LEU A 428 3.37 -34.37 -4.35
CA LEU A 428 3.87 -33.04 -4.68
C LEU A 428 3.95 -32.88 -6.19
N VAL A 429 3.65 -31.68 -6.68
CA VAL A 429 3.85 -31.30 -8.08
C VAL A 429 4.66 -30.01 -8.21
N ARG A 430 5.36 -29.90 -9.33
CA ARG A 430 6.02 -28.67 -9.79
C ARG A 430 5.92 -28.60 -11.30
N GLY A 431 6.09 -27.42 -11.87
CA GLY A 431 5.89 -27.22 -13.29
C GLY A 431 5.97 -25.76 -13.68
N LYS A 432 5.72 -25.48 -14.95
CA LYS A 432 5.50 -24.12 -15.46
C LYS A 432 4.01 -23.92 -15.67
N PHE A 433 3.45 -22.90 -15.04
CA PHE A 433 2.03 -22.62 -15.09
C PHE A 433 1.81 -21.29 -15.79
N ARG A 434 0.97 -21.27 -16.81
CA ARG A 434 0.58 -20.08 -17.55
C ARG A 434 -0.83 -19.67 -17.14
N TYR A 435 -0.94 -18.44 -16.69
CA TYR A 435 -2.17 -17.81 -16.23
C TYR A 435 -2.70 -16.89 -17.32
N GLU A 436 -3.98 -17.04 -17.65
CA GLU A 436 -4.74 -16.10 -18.46
C GLU A 436 -5.88 -15.58 -17.59
N VAL A 437 -5.86 -14.29 -17.29
CA VAL A 437 -6.79 -13.63 -16.36
C VAL A 437 -7.49 -12.49 -17.09
N GLN A 438 -8.78 -12.33 -16.82
CA GLN A 438 -9.61 -11.26 -17.35
C GLN A 438 -10.48 -10.62 -16.28
N ASP A 439 -10.60 -9.31 -16.37
CA ASP A 439 -11.59 -8.50 -15.65
C ASP A 439 -12.24 -7.50 -16.63
N HIS A 440 -13.29 -6.83 -16.21
CA HIS A 440 -14.01 -5.85 -17.02
C HIS A 440 -13.78 -4.44 -16.49
N PHE A 441 -13.45 -3.51 -17.40
CA PHE A 441 -13.48 -2.09 -17.11
C PHE A 441 -14.86 -1.53 -17.48
N GLY A 442 -15.82 -1.80 -16.62
CA GLY A 442 -17.20 -1.35 -16.73
C GLY A 442 -17.92 -1.55 -15.40
N LEU A 443 -19.08 -0.92 -15.27
CA LEU A 443 -19.96 -1.05 -14.10
C LEU A 443 -21.23 -1.79 -14.50
N ASP A 444 -21.84 -2.53 -13.59
CA ASP A 444 -23.20 -3.05 -13.72
C ASP A 444 -24.16 -2.34 -12.74
N THR A 445 -25.45 -2.63 -12.85
CA THR A 445 -26.45 -2.02 -11.97
C THR A 445 -26.21 -2.31 -10.48
N LYS A 446 -25.59 -3.45 -10.12
CA LYS A 446 -25.33 -3.80 -8.72
C LYS A 446 -24.26 -2.91 -8.11
N ASP A 447 -23.34 -2.38 -8.91
CA ASP A 447 -22.31 -1.45 -8.44
C ASP A 447 -22.90 -0.10 -7.97
N ILE A 448 -24.10 0.27 -8.43
CA ILE A 448 -24.69 1.61 -8.18
C ILE A 448 -26.12 1.58 -7.63
N HIS A 449 -26.76 0.41 -7.56
CA HIS A 449 -28.13 0.26 -7.06
C HIS A 449 -28.19 -0.47 -5.71
N HIS A 450 -27.60 0.15 -4.68
CA HIS A 450 -27.68 -0.37 -3.33
C HIS A 450 -29.00 0.03 -2.65
N LYS A 451 -29.71 -0.95 -2.09
CA LYS A 451 -31.02 -0.74 -1.44
C LYS A 451 -30.92 -0.33 0.04
N SER A 452 -29.72 -0.35 0.61
CA SER A 452 -29.48 -0.01 2.03
C SER A 452 -28.04 0.46 2.26
N ILE A 453 -27.79 1.12 3.40
CA ILE A 453 -26.48 1.64 3.82
C ILE A 453 -25.53 0.52 4.31
N GLY A 454 -25.94 -0.76 4.22
CA GLY A 454 -25.14 -1.90 4.71
C GLY A 454 -23.95 -2.27 3.80
N GLU A 455 -23.98 -1.86 2.55
CA GLU A 455 -22.91 -2.03 1.54
C GLU A 455 -22.27 -0.67 1.26
N LEU A 456 -21.04 -0.65 0.75
CA LEU A 456 -20.37 0.60 0.32
C LEU A 456 -21.19 1.21 -0.82
N PRO A 457 -21.87 2.36 -0.61
CA PRO A 457 -22.81 2.85 -1.60
C PRO A 457 -22.06 3.70 -2.64
N PHE A 458 -21.44 3.04 -3.63
CA PHE A 458 -20.64 3.72 -4.67
C PHE A 458 -21.44 4.79 -5.42
N GLU A 459 -22.77 4.68 -5.48
CA GLU A 459 -23.65 5.69 -6.06
C GLU A 459 -23.62 7.04 -5.33
N GLN A 460 -23.13 7.10 -4.09
CA GLN A 460 -22.96 8.36 -3.37
C GLN A 460 -21.71 9.10 -3.87
N MET A 461 -20.80 8.42 -4.55
CA MET A 461 -19.58 8.99 -5.10
C MET A 461 -19.87 9.61 -6.47
N GLY A 462 -19.53 10.90 -6.64
CA GLY A 462 -19.77 11.62 -7.89
C GLY A 462 -19.04 11.01 -9.09
N ALA A 463 -17.91 10.36 -8.84
CA ALA A 463 -17.10 9.77 -9.88
C ALA A 463 -17.66 8.43 -10.40
N PHE A 464 -18.12 7.54 -9.53
CA PHE A 464 -18.84 6.31 -9.94
C PHE A 464 -20.16 6.64 -10.64
N ARG A 465 -20.91 7.65 -10.18
CA ARG A 465 -22.09 8.15 -10.92
C ARG A 465 -21.73 8.62 -12.33
N SER A 466 -20.61 9.34 -12.46
CA SER A 466 -20.14 9.82 -13.76
C SER A 466 -19.70 8.69 -14.68
N TRP A 467 -19.00 7.69 -14.16
CA TRP A 467 -18.64 6.47 -14.89
C TRP A 467 -19.89 5.73 -15.37
N TYR A 468 -20.85 5.49 -14.48
CA TYR A 468 -22.09 4.80 -14.83
C TYR A 468 -22.89 5.55 -15.89
N LEU A 469 -22.99 6.88 -15.78
CA LEU A 469 -23.63 7.71 -16.80
C LEU A 469 -22.91 7.60 -18.14
N LEU A 470 -21.59 7.74 -18.18
CA LEU A 470 -20.80 7.61 -19.43
C LEU A 470 -21.08 6.26 -20.12
N GLN A 471 -21.17 5.19 -19.36
CA GLN A 471 -21.42 3.84 -19.89
C GLN A 471 -22.88 3.62 -20.29
N HIS A 472 -23.84 3.72 -19.37
CA HIS A 472 -25.21 3.23 -19.56
C HIS A 472 -26.19 4.27 -20.09
N PHE A 473 -25.98 5.57 -19.80
CA PHE A 473 -26.93 6.57 -20.27
C PHE A 473 -26.89 6.62 -21.79
N SER A 474 -28.02 6.32 -22.42
CA SER A 474 -28.18 6.20 -23.88
C SER A 474 -27.67 7.39 -24.71
N LYS A 475 -27.53 8.59 -24.11
CA LYS A 475 -26.93 9.75 -24.78
C LYS A 475 -25.39 9.72 -24.85
N TYR A 476 -24.71 9.06 -23.92
CA TYR A 476 -23.24 8.98 -23.87
C TYR A 476 -22.71 7.71 -24.53
N ASN A 477 -23.19 6.53 -24.08
CA ASN A 477 -22.96 5.26 -24.75
C ASN A 477 -21.46 4.93 -24.99
N TYR A 478 -20.61 5.13 -23.98
CA TYR A 478 -19.20 4.75 -24.03
C TYR A 478 -19.00 3.26 -23.74
N ARG A 479 -18.16 2.60 -24.55
CA ARG A 479 -17.97 1.15 -24.57
C ARG A 479 -16.97 0.71 -23.49
N PRO A 480 -17.37 -0.14 -22.53
CA PRO A 480 -16.45 -0.81 -21.63
C PRO A 480 -15.55 -1.78 -22.41
N PHE A 481 -14.51 -2.28 -21.76
CA PHE A 481 -13.54 -3.19 -22.37
C PHE A 481 -13.02 -4.22 -21.38
N ILE A 482 -12.46 -5.30 -21.91
CA ILE A 482 -11.88 -6.38 -21.12
C ILE A 482 -10.41 -6.07 -20.84
N THR A 483 -10.01 -6.12 -19.57
CA THR A 483 -8.62 -6.06 -19.13
C THR A 483 -8.02 -7.47 -19.17
N LYS A 484 -6.92 -7.65 -19.89
CA LYS A 484 -6.20 -8.93 -20.03
C LYS A 484 -4.89 -8.90 -19.24
N ILE A 485 -4.71 -9.91 -18.41
CA ILE A 485 -3.53 -10.11 -17.57
C ILE A 485 -2.99 -11.52 -17.83
N GLU A 486 -1.72 -11.62 -18.21
CA GLU A 486 -1.09 -12.88 -18.60
C GLU A 486 0.30 -13.03 -17.97
N PHE A 487 0.55 -14.13 -17.25
CA PHE A 487 1.85 -14.37 -16.62
C PHE A 487 2.17 -15.86 -16.44
N GLN A 488 3.42 -16.16 -16.09
CA GLN A 488 3.88 -17.51 -15.79
C GLN A 488 4.44 -17.63 -14.36
N LEU A 489 4.22 -18.79 -13.73
CA LEU A 489 4.72 -19.18 -12.40
C LEU A 489 5.42 -20.54 -12.39
#